data_AF-A0A5C8NF04-F1
#
_entry.id   AF-A0A5C8NF04-F1
#
_cell.length_a   1.000
_cell.length_b   1.000
_cell.length_c   1.000
_cell.angle_alpha   90.00
_cell.angle_beta   90.00
_cell.angle_gamma   90.00
#
_symmetry.space_group_name_H-M   'P 1'
#
loop_
_entity.id
_entity.type
_entity.pdbx_description
1 polymer ?
#
loop_
_entity_poly.entity_id
_entity_poly.type
_entity_poly.pdbx_seq_one_letter_code
_entity_poly.pdbx_strand_id
1 'polypeptide(L)' 'MGRGRAKAKQTKVARDLKYRTFDPDFSDLQRELHGDSGDPVPEQYADLLDEREGPAAS' A
#
# COMPACT_ATOMS: atom_id res chain seq x y z
N MET A 1 -10.96 7.49 39.07
CA MET A 1 -11.23 6.05 38.82
C MET A 1 -11.44 5.66 37.33
N GLY A 2 -11.18 6.51 36.33
CA GLY A 2 -11.42 6.17 34.91
C GLY A 2 -10.19 5.85 34.04
N ARG A 3 -8.97 6.22 34.47
CA ARG A 3 -7.77 6.16 33.64
C ARG A 3 -7.31 4.72 33.31
N GLY A 4 -7.43 3.78 34.24
CA GLY A 4 -7.03 2.38 34.02
C GLY A 4 -7.86 1.69 32.94
N ARG A 5 -9.17 1.95 32.89
CA ARG A 5 -10.08 1.40 31.87
C ARG A 5 -9.78 1.97 30.49
N ALA A 6 -9.53 3.29 30.40
CA ALA A 6 -9.14 3.92 29.16
C ALA A 6 -7.81 3.37 28.65
N LYS A 7 -6.80 3.25 29.53
CA LYS A 7 -5.50 2.67 29.19
C LYS A 7 -5.63 1.22 28.69
N ALA A 8 -6.44 0.39 29.35
CA ALA A 8 -6.68 -0.98 28.92
C ALA A 8 -7.34 -1.04 27.53
N LYS A 9 -8.34 -0.20 27.27
CA LYS A 9 -8.97 -0.10 25.94
C LYS A 9 -7.95 0.31 24.87
N GLN A 10 -7.11 1.30 25.15
CA GLN A 10 -6.09 1.77 24.21
C GLN A 10 -5.02 0.70 23.93
N THR A 11 -4.55 -0.02 24.95
CA THR A 11 -3.61 -1.13 24.76
C THR A 11 -4.22 -2.25 23.93
N LYS A 12 -5.51 -2.54 24.10
CA LYS A 12 -6.22 -3.52 23.26
C LYS A 12 -6.26 -3.06 21.80
N VAL A 13 -6.75 -1.86 21.54
CA VAL A 13 -6.82 -1.28 20.18
C VAL A 13 -5.44 -1.25 19.52
N ALA A 14 -4.41 -0.85 20.25
CA ALA A 14 -3.05 -0.81 19.73
C ALA A 14 -2.51 -2.20 19.37
N ARG A 15 -2.82 -3.24 20.14
CA ARG A 15 -2.45 -4.62 19.76
C ARG A 15 -3.21 -5.07 18.54
N ASP A 16 -4.53 -4.85 18.52
CA ASP A 16 -5.37 -5.25 17.39
C ASP A 16 -4.87 -4.57 16.11
N LEU A 17 -4.47 -3.29 16.18
CA LEU A 17 -3.89 -2.58 15.04
C LEU A 17 -2.50 -3.11 14.63
N LYS A 18 -1.64 -3.45 15.60
CA LYS A 18 -0.27 -3.93 15.33
C LYS A 18 -0.21 -5.34 14.79
N TYR A 19 -1.11 -6.20 15.26
CA TYR A 19 -1.08 -7.64 14.99
C TYR A 19 -2.25 -8.13 14.15
N ARG A 20 -3.16 -7.24 13.71
CA ARG A 20 -4.10 -7.65 12.66
C ARG A 20 -3.30 -7.95 11.39
N THR A 21 -3.54 -9.13 10.84
CA THR A 21 -3.27 -9.39 9.44
C THR A 21 -4.39 -8.75 8.64
N PHE A 22 -4.02 -7.86 7.72
CA PHE A 22 -4.95 -7.37 6.71
C PHE A 22 -4.90 -8.32 5.53
N ASP A 23 -6.08 -8.75 5.06
CA ASP A 23 -6.20 -9.44 3.78
C ASP A 23 -6.54 -8.38 2.73
N PRO A 24 -5.59 -7.98 1.88
CA PRO A 24 -5.86 -6.96 0.88
C PRO A 24 -6.83 -7.51 -0.17
N ASP A 25 -7.81 -6.68 -0.54
CA ASP A 25 -8.68 -6.99 -1.66
C ASP A 25 -7.92 -6.79 -2.97
N PHE A 26 -7.36 -7.88 -3.49
CA PHE A 26 -6.64 -7.88 -4.75
C PHE A 26 -7.54 -7.56 -5.96
N SER A 27 -8.86 -7.79 -5.86
CA SER A 27 -9.80 -7.48 -6.95
C SER A 27 -9.99 -5.98 -7.12
N ASP A 28 -10.02 -5.25 -6.00
CA ASP A 28 -10.04 -3.80 -5.98
C ASP A 28 -8.73 -3.21 -6.49
N LEU A 29 -7.59 -3.73 -6.03
CA LEU A 29 -6.26 -3.32 -6.50
C LEU A 29 -6.10 -3.54 -8.01
N GLN A 30 -6.51 -4.69 -8.51
CA GLN A 30 -6.46 -4.99 -9.94
C GLN A 30 -7.30 -3.99 -10.76
N ARG A 31 -8.49 -3.63 -10.27
CA ARG A 31 -9.35 -2.65 -10.94
C ARG A 31 -8.72 -1.26 -10.97
N GLU A 32 -8.08 -0.83 -9.90
CA GLU A 32 -7.34 0.44 -9.85
C GLU A 32 -6.18 0.45 -10.84
N LEU A 33 -5.36 -0.62 -10.84
CA LEU A 33 -4.20 -0.74 -11.72
C LEU A 33 -4.55 -0.79 -13.21
N HIS A 34 -5.70 -1.39 -13.56
CA HIS A 34 -6.20 -1.37 -14.95
C HIS A 34 -7.01 -0.12 -15.27
N GLY A 35 -7.51 0.59 -14.25
CA GLY A 35 -8.42 1.73 -14.39
C GLY A 35 -7.73 3.04 -14.76
N ASP A 36 -6.42 3.15 -14.53
CA ASP A 36 -5.64 4.32 -14.90
C ASP A 36 -4.33 3.92 -15.58
N SER A 37 -4.32 3.98 -16.91
CA SER A 37 -3.14 3.75 -17.74
C SER A 37 -2.52 5.07 -18.23
N GLY A 38 -3.04 6.21 -17.73
CA GLY A 38 -2.67 7.54 -18.19
C GLY A 38 -1.76 8.31 -17.24
N ASP A 39 -1.51 7.79 -16.03
CA ASP A 39 -0.66 8.50 -15.07
C ASP A 39 0.80 8.55 -15.56
N PRO A 40 1.38 9.76 -15.68
CA PRO A 40 2.77 9.89 -16.08
C PRO A 40 3.67 9.25 -15.02
N VAL A 41 4.63 8.44 -15.48
CA VAL A 41 5.56 7.80 -14.56
C VAL A 41 6.40 8.86 -13.85
N PRO A 42 6.48 8.82 -12.51
CA PRO A 42 7.26 9.79 -11.75
C PRO A 42 8.73 9.82 -12.22
N GLU A 43 9.36 11.00 -12.29
CA GLU A 43 10.73 11.15 -12.82
C GLU A 43 11.77 10.27 -12.10
N GLN A 44 11.57 10.02 -10.81
CA GLN A 44 12.40 9.11 -10.00
C GLN A 44 12.41 7.65 -10.49
N TYR A 45 11.50 7.29 -11.40
CA TYR A 45 11.39 5.99 -12.04
C TYR A 45 11.54 6.06 -13.58
N ALA A 46 11.84 7.23 -14.14
CA ALA A 46 12.01 7.40 -15.58
C ALA A 46 13.19 6.59 -16.12
N ASP A 47 14.31 6.56 -15.38
CA ASP A 47 15.49 5.77 -15.73
C ASP A 47 15.16 4.26 -15.83
N LEU A 48 14.29 3.75 -14.95
CA LEU A 48 13.86 2.34 -14.95
C LEU A 48 12.93 2.00 -16.12
N LEU A 49 12.13 2.96 -16.59
CA LEU A 49 11.34 2.79 -17.81
C LEU A 49 12.23 2.72 -19.05
N ASP A 50 13.22 3.62 -19.14
CA ASP A 50 14.16 3.66 -20.26
C ASP A 50 14.97 2.36 -20.34
N GLU A 51 15.38 1.80 -19.19
CA GLU A 51 16.01 0.47 -19.12
C GLU A 51 15.08 -0.66 -19.59
N ARG A 52 13.78 -0.57 -19.31
CA ARG A 52 12.78 -1.57 -19.73
C ARG A 52 12.44 -1.46 -21.23
N GLU A 53 12.45 -0.27 -21.79
CA GLU A 53 12.12 -0.02 -23.21
C GLU A 53 13.35 0.06 -24.12
N GLY A 54 14.56 -0.01 -23.55
CA GLY A 54 15.80 -0.02 -24.29
C GLY A 54 15.98 -1.25 -25.21
N PRO A 55 16.91 -1.18 -26.19
CA PRO A 55 17.08 -2.18 -27.25
C PRO A 55 17.55 -3.57 -26.78
N ALA A 56 17.82 -3.74 -25.47
CA ALA A 56 18.19 -5.02 -24.87
C ALA A 56 16.98 -5.83 -24.38
N ALA A 57 15.79 -5.23 -24.29
CA ALA A 57 14.58 -5.84 -23.75
C ALA A 57 13.57 -6.32 -24.81
N SER A 58 13.81 -6.05 -26.10
CA SER A 58 13.00 -6.45 -27.26
C SER A 58 13.50 -7.70 -27.97
#